data_AF-A0A2V9LUX5-F1
#
_entry.id   AF-A0A2V9LUX5-F1
#
_cell.length_a   1.000
_cell.length_b   1.000
_cell.length_c   1.000
_cell.angle_alpha   90.00
_cell.angle_beta   90.00
_cell.angle_gamma   90.00
#
_symmetry.space_group_name_H-M   'P 1'
#
loop_
_entity.id
_entity.type
_entity.pdbx_description
1 polymer ?
#
loop_
_entity_poly.entity_id
_entity_poly.type
_entity_poly.pdbx_seq_one_letter_code
_entity_poly.pdbx_strand_id
1 'polypeptide(L)'
;LEPLLGPLPGLNLEGIDWVIVGGESGPGARPMDAAWVFEIRDQCQRANVPFFFKQWGGTRKKKTGRELEGRTWDEMPALASGVASW
;
A
#
# COMPACT_ATOMS: atom_id res chain seq x y z
N LEU A 1 -1.09 -4.83 3.21
CA LEU A 1 -2.28 -4.41 3.97
C LEU A 1 -3.47 -4.27 3.03
N GLU A 2 -4.24 -5.35 2.88
CA GLU A 2 -5.45 -5.35 2.05
C GLU A 2 -6.54 -6.26 2.66
N PRO A 3 -7.80 -5.80 2.78
CA PRO A 3 -8.23 -4.43 2.60
C PRO A 3 -7.81 -3.53 3.77
N LEU A 4 -7.53 -2.25 3.52
CA LEU A 4 -7.35 -1.27 4.58
C LEU A 4 -8.72 -0.79 5.10
N LEU A 5 -9.00 -1.04 6.38
CA LEU A 5 -10.31 -0.81 7.01
C LEU A 5 -10.28 0.26 8.11
N GLY A 6 -9.11 0.82 8.40
CA GLY A 6 -8.89 1.82 9.44
C GLY A 6 -7.44 2.31 9.46
N PRO A 7 -7.13 3.33 10.29
CA PRO A 7 -5.78 3.85 10.44
C PRO A 7 -4.86 2.82 11.09
N LEU A 8 -3.57 2.89 10.77
CA LEU A 8 -2.52 2.04 11.33
C LEU A 8 -1.35 2.91 11.83
N PRO A 9 -1.56 3.67 12.92
CA PRO A 9 -0.49 4.49 13.49
C PRO A 9 0.57 3.60 14.15
N GLY A 10 1.84 3.95 13.95
CA GLY A 10 2.96 3.23 14.57
C GLY A 10 3.11 1.80 14.08
N LEU A 11 2.84 1.56 12.78
CA LEU A 11 3.03 0.27 12.14
C LEU A 11 4.50 -0.14 12.30
N ASN A 12 4.74 -1.31 12.93
CA ASN A 12 6.09 -1.86 12.99
C ASN A 12 6.50 -2.36 11.60
N LEU A 13 7.50 -1.70 11.02
CA LEU A 13 8.04 -2.01 9.69
C LEU A 13 9.38 -2.74 9.75
N GLU A 14 9.85 -3.11 10.95
CA GLU A 14 11.08 -3.89 11.11
C GLU A 14 10.96 -5.24 10.38
N GLY A 15 11.90 -5.50 9.45
CA GLY A 15 11.92 -6.71 8.63
C GLY A 15 10.82 -6.79 7.56
N ILE A 16 10.09 -5.70 7.30
CA ILE A 16 9.09 -5.66 6.23
C ILE A 16 9.74 -5.16 4.94
N ASP A 17 9.82 -6.03 3.93
CA ASP A 17 10.44 -5.70 2.64
C ASP A 17 9.51 -4.94 1.69
N TRP A 18 8.19 -5.00 1.91
CA TRP A 18 7.22 -4.39 1.01
C TRP A 18 5.87 -4.17 1.66
N VAL A 19 5.30 -2.98 1.46
CA VAL A 19 3.94 -2.64 1.89
C VAL A 19 3.07 -2.38 0.68
N ILE A 20 2.03 -3.18 0.54
CA ILE A 20 0.97 -3.01 -0.47
C ILE A 20 -0.28 -2.49 0.23
N VAL A 21 -0.90 -1.40 -0.23
CA VAL A 21 -2.15 -0.86 0.33
C VAL A 21 -3.26 -0.85 -0.71
N GLY A 22 -4.44 -1.31 -0.31
CA GLY A 22 -5.63 -1.24 -1.17
C GLY A 22 -6.94 -1.41 -0.41
N GLY A 23 -8.02 -0.85 -0.98
CA GLY A 23 -9.38 -0.94 -0.45
C GLY A 23 -10.19 -2.15 -0.98
N GLU A 24 -11.33 -2.41 -0.34
CA GLU A 24 -12.24 -3.52 -0.67
C GLU A 24 -12.82 -3.43 -2.09
N SER A 25 -13.12 -4.56 -2.72
CA SER A 25 -13.77 -4.61 -4.04
C SER A 25 -15.14 -5.29 -3.98
N GLY A 26 -16.06 -4.86 -4.85
CA GLY A 26 -17.35 -5.54 -5.05
C GLY A 26 -18.52 -4.93 -4.27
N PRO A 27 -19.71 -5.57 -4.33
CA PRO A 27 -20.89 -5.13 -3.58
C PRO A 27 -20.58 -5.07 -2.08
N GLY A 28 -20.96 -3.98 -1.42
CA GLY A 28 -20.72 -3.78 0.02
C GLY A 28 -19.31 -3.33 0.38
N ALA A 29 -18.43 -3.04 -0.60
CA ALA A 29 -17.10 -2.49 -0.33
C ALA A 29 -17.18 -1.19 0.49
N ARG A 30 -16.47 -1.15 1.61
CA ARG A 30 -16.39 0.03 2.48
C ARG A 30 -15.48 1.09 1.86
N PRO A 31 -15.81 2.39 2.01
CA PRO A 31 -14.92 3.45 1.59
C PRO A 31 -13.64 3.42 2.43
N MET A 32 -12.50 3.63 1.77
CA MET A 32 -11.21 3.80 2.42
C MET A 32 -10.92 5.30 2.53
N ASP A 33 -10.47 5.73 3.70
CA ASP A 33 -10.03 7.11 3.91
C ASP A 33 -8.62 7.32 3.31
N ALA A 34 -8.46 8.41 2.56
CA ALA A 34 -7.17 8.81 1.99
C ALA A 34 -6.11 9.11 3.05
N ALA A 35 -6.52 9.64 4.21
CA ALA A 35 -5.61 9.95 5.31
C ALA A 35 -4.86 8.70 5.79
N TRP A 36 -5.53 7.54 5.85
CA TRP A 36 -4.90 6.29 6.27
C TRP A 36 -3.82 5.83 5.27
N VAL A 37 -4.08 6.02 3.98
CA VAL A 37 -3.11 5.67 2.93
C VAL A 37 -1.90 6.59 2.96
N PHE A 38 -2.12 7.90 3.15
CA PHE A 38 -1.04 8.88 3.29
C PHE A 38 -0.15 8.59 4.49
N GLU A 39 -0.75 8.25 5.63
CA GLU A 39 -0.01 7.94 6.85
C GLU A 39 0.84 6.68 6.69
N ILE A 40 0.31 5.63 6.05
CA ILE A 40 1.09 4.40 5.79
C ILE A 40 2.22 4.67 4.79
N ARG A 41 1.96 5.43 3.72
CA ARG A 41 2.99 5.87 2.77
C ARG A 41 4.12 6.59 3.49
N ASP A 42 3.80 7.56 4.37
CA ASP A 42 4.82 8.32 5.11
C ASP A 42 5.62 7.45 6.07
N GLN A 43 4.97 6.49 6.73
CA GLN A 43 5.65 5.51 7.56
C GLN A 43 6.63 4.67 6.73
N CYS A 44 6.22 4.21 5.54
CA CYS A 44 7.07 3.45 4.63
C CYS A 44 8.27 4.27 4.14
N GLN A 45 8.04 5.52 3.73
CA GLN A 45 9.13 6.42 3.30
C GLN A 45 10.14 6.69 4.42
N ARG A 46 9.68 6.93 5.65
CA ARG A 46 10.56 7.12 6.81
C ARG A 46 11.36 5.87 7.16
N ALA A 47 10.78 4.69 6.97
CA ALA A 47 11.41 3.40 7.24
C ALA A 47 12.23 2.87 6.06
N ASN A 48 12.27 3.58 4.93
CA ASN A 48 12.86 3.11 3.67
C ASN A 48 12.30 1.74 3.21
N VAL A 49 11.00 1.52 3.43
CA VAL A 49 10.28 0.34 2.99
C VAL A 49 9.52 0.66 1.71
N PRO A 50 9.68 -0.13 0.64
CA PRO A 50 8.94 0.05 -0.60
C PRO A 50 7.42 0.08 -0.39
N PHE A 51 6.77 1.07 -0.98
CA PHE A 51 5.32 1.28 -0.89
C PHE A 51 4.63 1.12 -2.25
N PHE A 52 3.61 0.27 -2.29
CA PHE A 52 2.76 0.05 -3.45
C PHE A 52 1.31 0.37 -3.13
N PHE A 53 0.74 1.33 -3.85
CA PHE A 53 -0.70 1.60 -3.79
C PHE A 53 -1.42 0.84 -4.91
N LYS A 54 -2.19 -0.17 -4.51
CA LYS A 54 -2.89 -1.02 -5.48
C LYS A 54 -4.10 -0.32 -6.05
N GLN A 55 -5.03 0.10 -5.20
CA GLN A 55 -6.30 0.70 -5.57
C GLN A 55 -7.09 1.24 -4.37
N TRP A 56 -7.99 2.18 -4.63
CA TRP A 56 -8.96 2.67 -3.64
C TRP A 56 -10.09 1.67 -3.30
N GLY A 57 -10.39 0.74 -4.20
CA GLY A 57 -11.52 -0.19 -4.03
C GLY A 57 -12.86 0.35 -4.55
N GLY A 58 -13.96 -0.19 -4.04
CA GLY A 58 -15.34 0.14 -4.44
C GLY A 58 -15.94 -0.75 -5.54
N THR A 59 -17.17 -0.42 -5.94
CA THR A 59 -17.93 -1.17 -6.96
C THR A 59 -17.54 -0.82 -8.39
N ARG A 60 -16.98 0.39 -8.62
CA ARG A 60 -16.54 0.87 -9.94
C ARG A 60 -15.03 0.98 -10.02
N LYS A 61 -14.35 -0.16 -10.12
CA LYS A 61 -12.87 -0.31 -10.20
C LYS A 61 -12.19 0.65 -11.19
N LYS A 62 -12.82 0.92 -12.34
CA LYS A 62 -12.28 1.83 -13.38
C LYS A 62 -12.32 3.31 -12.99
N LYS A 63 -13.17 3.71 -12.04
CA LYS A 63 -13.34 5.12 -11.63
C LYS A 63 -12.47 5.50 -10.45
N THR A 64 -12.16 4.54 -9.58
CA THR A 64 -11.43 4.80 -8.34
C THR A 64 -9.92 4.69 -8.56
N GLY A 65 -9.46 3.80 -9.46
CA GLY A 65 -8.10 3.86 -10.00
C GLY A 65 -6.98 3.58 -9.00
N ARG A 66 -5.75 3.90 -9.43
CA ARG A 66 -4.48 3.61 -8.73
C ARG A 66 -3.71 4.88 -8.35
N GLU A 67 -4.30 6.05 -8.58
CA GLU A 67 -3.63 7.31 -8.33
C GLU A 67 -3.80 7.70 -6.86
N LEU A 68 -2.67 8.03 -6.24
CA LEU A 68 -2.56 8.62 -4.91
C LEU A 68 -1.72 9.89 -5.10
N GLU A 69 -2.33 11.05 -4.84
CA GLU A 69 -1.72 12.38 -5.07
C GLU A 69 -1.31 12.63 -6.53
N GLY A 70 -2.16 12.23 -7.47
CA GLY A 70 -1.95 12.51 -8.91
C GLY A 70 -0.83 11.69 -9.55
N ARG A 71 -0.35 10.63 -8.88
CA ARG A 71 0.62 9.67 -9.44
C ARG A 71 0.33 8.25 -8.97
N THR A 72 0.93 7.26 -9.64
CA THR A 72 0.96 5.89 -9.13
C THR A 72 2.14 5.70 -8.18
N TRP A 73 1.94 4.84 -7.18
CA TRP A 73 2.97 4.42 -6.25
C TRP A 73 3.19 2.93 -6.46
N ASP A 74 4.24 2.60 -7.23
CA ASP A 74 4.48 1.27 -7.79
C ASP A 74 5.82 0.67 -7.34
N GLU A 75 6.28 1.05 -6.14
CA GLU A 75 7.59 0.61 -5.65
C GLU A 75 7.60 -0.91 -5.43
N MET A 76 8.76 -1.51 -5.70
CA MET A 76 9.01 -2.95 -5.57
C MET A 76 10.16 -3.19 -4.60
N PRO A 77 10.14 -4.30 -3.84
CA PRO A 77 11.31 -4.71 -3.06
C PRO A 77 12.51 -4.89 -3.99
N ALA A 78 13.70 -4.58 -3.47
CA ALA A 78 14.93 -4.99 -4.13
C ALA A 78 14.88 -6.51 -4.31
N LEU A 79 15.20 -7.00 -5.52
CA LEU A 79 15.34 -8.43 -5.74
C LEU A 79 16.35 -8.94 -4.71
N ALA A 80 15.91 -9.84 -3.82
CA ALA A 80 16.80 -10.51 -2.90
C ALA A 80 17.90 -11.13 -3.76
N SER A 81 19.07 -10.51 -3.70
CA SER A 81 20.25 -10.99 -4.39
C SER A 81 20.60 -12.27 -3.66
N GLY A 82 20.12 -13.40 -4.18
CA GLY A 82 20.52 -14.70 -3.69
C GLY A 82 22.03 -14.77 -3.85
N VAL A 83 22.76 -14.49 -2.78
CA VAL A 83 24.14 -14.91 -2.64
C VAL A 83 24.11 -16.43 -2.57
N ALA A 84 24.08 -17.05 -3.74
CA ALA A 84 24.51 -18.43 -3.90
C ALA A 84 26.02 -18.43 -3.66
N SER A 85 26.41 -18.43 -2.39
CA SER A 85 27.74 -18.83 -1.96
C SER A 85 27.70 -20.34 -1.79
N TRP A 86 28.07 -21.07 -2.85
CA TRP A 86 28.59 -22.43 -2.77
C TRP A 86 30.04 -22.39 -3.23
#